data_AF-A0A1Z9BD56-F1
#
_entry.id   AF-A0A1Z9BD56-F1
#
_cell.length_a   1.000
_cell.length_b   1.000
_cell.length_c   1.000
_cell.angle_alpha   90.00
_cell.angle_beta   90.00
_cell.angle_gamma   90.00
#
_symmetry.space_group_name_H-M   'P 1'
#
loop_
_entity.id
_entity.type
_entity.pdbx_description
1 polymer ?
#
loop_
_entity_poly.entity_id
_entity_poly.type
_entity_poly.pdbx_seq_one_letter_code
_entity_poly.pdbx_strand_id
1 'polypeptide(L)'
;MLGVGAVSRGETHSIVKGGGSEMIRGRRWSDQWVKALLWGAVVSSVACGAPETEPPETAVAAPVLRAEPAVDSARDRAPVDAIAELPGEAPGLDSPRSIDYSDPEALVDLIDDLSVAGGPESMAQLEEILATAPDEEIRMDVIDAAAFLADEQDVSTLLARAIDDPSPLVRIEAADLAAEMSLVEVLPLLRRRAAVESDPEAQIVLDQAVDELEWQDELPVR
;
A
#
# COMPACT_ATOMS: atom_id res chain seq x y z
N MET A 1 -50.82 50.19 17.66
CA MET A 1 -49.80 50.89 18.47
C MET A 1 -48.57 50.00 18.44
N LEU A 2 -47.60 50.18 17.53
CA LEU A 2 -46.56 51.24 17.42
C LEU A 2 -45.49 51.19 18.53
N GLY A 3 -44.22 51.09 18.09
CA GLY A 3 -42.98 51.43 18.83
C GLY A 3 -42.06 50.22 19.08
N VAL A 4 -41.05 49.82 18.29
CA VAL A 4 -39.84 50.48 17.72
C VAL A 4 -38.63 50.57 18.68
N GLY A 5 -37.49 50.01 18.23
CA GLY A 5 -36.10 50.42 18.55
C GLY A 5 -35.34 49.46 19.51
N ALA A 6 -34.09 49.04 19.30
CA ALA A 6 -33.04 49.55 18.43
C ALA A 6 -31.94 48.50 18.11
N VAL A 7 -31.26 48.78 17.00
CA VAL A 7 -30.08 48.15 16.39
C VAL A 7 -28.78 48.66 17.04
N SER A 8 -27.75 47.81 17.14
CA SER A 8 -26.34 48.17 16.87
C SER A 8 -25.49 46.89 16.72
N ARG A 9 -25.21 46.41 15.50
CA ARG A 9 -23.94 46.57 14.73
C ARG A 9 -22.65 46.45 15.55
N GLY A 10 -21.88 45.43 15.17
CA GLY A 10 -20.46 45.23 15.48
C GLY A 10 -19.86 44.23 14.49
N GLU A 11 -19.77 44.61 13.21
CA GLU A 11 -18.87 43.97 12.24
C GLU A 11 -17.45 44.50 12.47
N THR A 12 -16.50 43.59 12.62
CA THR A 12 -15.15 43.77 12.08
C THR A 12 -14.68 42.45 11.49
N HIS A 13 -14.50 42.47 10.17
CA HIS A 13 -13.71 41.52 9.39
C HIS A 13 -12.30 41.36 9.98
N SER A 14 -11.70 40.17 9.90
CA SER A 14 -10.74 39.84 8.83
C SER A 14 -9.72 38.76 9.23
N ILE A 15 -9.47 37.89 8.24
CA ILE A 15 -8.20 37.21 7.91
C ILE A 15 -7.94 35.85 8.61
N VAL A 16 -8.44 34.85 7.89
CA VAL A 16 -7.86 33.53 7.62
C VAL A 16 -6.33 33.58 7.48
N LYS A 17 -5.64 32.80 8.31
CA LYS A 17 -4.39 32.09 8.00
C LYS A 17 -4.63 30.66 8.51
N GLY A 18 -4.74 29.60 7.71
CA GLY A 18 -4.05 29.34 6.45
C GLY A 18 -2.69 28.73 6.77
N GLY A 19 -2.64 27.39 6.85
CA GLY A 19 -1.40 26.63 6.94
C GLY A 19 -1.52 25.41 7.86
N GLY A 20 -1.74 24.23 7.29
CA GLY A 20 -1.51 22.99 8.03
C GLY A 20 -2.34 21.76 7.65
N SER A 21 -3.09 21.72 6.54
CA SER A 21 -3.86 20.53 6.17
C SER A 21 -3.92 20.32 4.66
N GLU A 22 -2.77 20.47 4.00
CA GLU A 22 -2.64 20.39 2.54
C GLU A 22 -1.43 19.56 2.10
N MET A 23 -1.05 18.55 2.91
CA MET A 23 0.09 17.66 2.61
C MET A 23 -0.22 16.16 2.62
N ILE A 24 -1.49 15.77 2.73
CA ILE A 24 -1.93 14.36 2.63
C ILE A 24 -3.13 14.25 1.67
N ARG A 25 -3.02 14.86 0.49
CA ARG A 25 -3.91 14.58 -0.67
C ARG A 25 -3.11 14.32 -1.95
N GLY A 26 -1.81 14.05 -1.80
CA GLY A 26 -0.84 13.99 -2.90
C GLY A 26 -0.46 12.59 -3.38
N ARG A 27 -1.06 11.53 -2.82
CA ARG A 27 -0.84 10.14 -3.28
C ARG A 27 -2.16 9.37 -3.26
N ARG A 28 -3.09 9.77 -4.13
CA ARG A 28 -4.14 8.85 -4.58
C ARG A 28 -3.47 7.94 -5.62
N TRP A 29 -2.94 6.80 -5.17
CA TRP A 29 -2.22 5.84 -6.02
C TRP A 29 -3.16 5.20 -7.07
N SER A 30 -4.47 5.11 -6.79
CA SER A 30 -5.48 4.46 -7.63
C SER A 30 -5.81 5.16 -8.97
N ASP A 31 -5.71 6.49 -9.08
CA ASP A 31 -6.14 7.21 -10.31
C ASP A 31 -5.12 7.20 -11.47
N GLN A 32 -3.85 6.88 -11.21
CA GLN A 32 -2.79 6.89 -12.25
C GLN A 32 -2.58 5.53 -12.92
N TRP A 33 -2.96 4.41 -12.30
CA TRP A 33 -2.66 3.07 -12.83
C TRP A 33 -3.74 2.51 -13.76
N VAL A 34 -5.03 2.75 -13.50
CA VAL A 34 -6.12 2.36 -14.42
C VAL A 34 -5.92 2.97 -15.82
N LYS A 35 -5.31 4.17 -15.91
CA LYS A 35 -5.00 4.82 -17.19
C LYS A 35 -3.67 4.39 -17.81
N ALA A 36 -2.70 3.92 -17.02
CA ALA A 36 -1.41 3.48 -17.52
C ALA A 36 -1.49 2.11 -18.21
N LEU A 37 -2.39 1.22 -17.78
CA LEU A 37 -2.51 -0.13 -18.35
C LEU A 37 -3.46 -0.22 -19.56
N LEU A 38 -4.43 0.70 -19.71
CA LEU A 38 -5.29 0.78 -20.90
C LEU A 38 -4.60 1.34 -22.17
N TRP A 39 -3.34 1.81 -22.09
CA TRP A 39 -2.57 2.34 -23.23
C TRP A 39 -1.31 1.53 -23.59
N GLY A 40 -1.11 0.35 -22.98
CA GLY A 40 0.07 -0.50 -23.21
C GLY A 40 -0.06 -1.54 -24.33
N ALA A 41 -1.13 -1.53 -25.13
CA ALA A 41 -1.46 -2.63 -26.05
C ALA A 41 -1.60 -2.21 -27.54
N VAL A 42 -0.55 -1.67 -28.17
CA VAL A 42 -0.25 -1.76 -29.64
C VAL A 42 1.25 -1.44 -29.77
N VAL A 43 2.17 -2.34 -30.17
CA VAL A 43 2.48 -2.71 -31.56
C VAL A 43 3.09 -4.11 -31.61
N SER A 44 2.53 -4.90 -32.52
CA SER A 44 2.94 -6.24 -32.93
C SER A 44 4.08 -6.18 -33.98
N SER A 45 5.13 -6.99 -33.73
CA SER A 45 5.70 -8.00 -34.64
C SER A 45 6.51 -7.66 -35.92
N VAL A 46 7.51 -8.54 -36.12
CA VAL A 46 8.22 -9.01 -37.35
C VAL A 46 9.49 -8.29 -37.81
N ALA A 47 10.64 -8.95 -37.62
CA ALA A 47 11.55 -9.33 -38.73
C ALA A 47 12.59 -10.39 -38.31
N CYS A 48 12.49 -11.58 -38.94
CA CYS A 48 13.52 -12.61 -39.02
C CYS A 48 14.77 -12.13 -39.78
N GLY A 49 15.95 -12.63 -39.39
CA GLY A 49 17.14 -12.66 -40.25
C GLY A 49 18.47 -12.85 -39.51
N ALA A 50 18.92 -14.09 -39.36
CA ALA A 50 20.34 -14.46 -39.17
C ALA A 50 21.04 -14.50 -40.57
N PRO A 51 22.39 -14.67 -40.73
CA PRO A 51 23.38 -15.16 -39.76
C PRO A 51 24.80 -14.52 -39.78
N GLU A 52 25.64 -14.97 -38.82
CA GLU A 52 27.11 -15.14 -38.82
C GLU A 52 28.06 -13.94 -39.07
N THR A 53 28.95 -13.68 -38.10
CA THR A 53 30.42 -13.83 -38.22
C THR A 53 31.11 -13.46 -36.89
N GLU A 54 31.81 -14.43 -36.28
CA GLU A 54 32.92 -14.18 -35.32
C GLU A 54 34.25 -14.02 -36.09
N PRO A 55 35.42 -13.81 -35.43
CA PRO A 55 35.88 -12.73 -34.53
C PRO A 55 37.19 -12.09 -35.11
N PRO A 56 38.05 -11.37 -34.35
CA PRO A 56 39.09 -12.09 -33.59
C PRO A 56 39.57 -11.46 -32.26
N GLU A 57 40.25 -12.33 -31.51
CA GLU A 57 41.18 -12.12 -30.38
C GLU A 57 41.94 -10.78 -30.37
N THR A 58 42.22 -10.24 -29.18
CA THR A 58 43.60 -10.02 -28.69
C THR A 58 43.59 -9.82 -27.17
N ALA A 59 44.48 -10.56 -26.49
CA ALA A 59 44.79 -10.53 -25.07
C ALA A 59 45.28 -9.16 -24.56
N VAL A 60 45.42 -8.99 -23.23
CA VAL A 60 46.68 -8.62 -22.54
C VAL A 60 46.47 -8.31 -21.04
N ALA A 61 47.20 -9.07 -20.22
CA ALA A 61 47.85 -8.76 -18.94
C ALA A 61 47.08 -8.29 -17.68
N ALA A 62 47.19 -9.11 -16.63
CA ALA A 62 47.39 -8.66 -15.24
C ALA A 62 48.87 -8.23 -15.04
N PRO A 63 49.22 -7.34 -14.07
CA PRO A 63 49.62 -7.83 -12.74
C PRO A 63 49.43 -6.88 -11.52
N VAL A 64 49.10 -7.51 -10.37
CA VAL A 64 49.69 -7.45 -8.99
C VAL A 64 50.08 -6.10 -8.31
N LEU A 65 49.77 -6.07 -6.98
CA LEU A 65 50.32 -5.30 -5.82
C LEU A 65 49.48 -4.05 -5.44
N ARG A 66 49.04 -3.85 -4.20
CA ARG A 66 49.84 -3.81 -2.95
C ARG A 66 48.93 -3.76 -1.69
N ALA A 67 49.47 -4.19 -0.56
CA ALA A 67 48.86 -4.32 0.76
C ALA A 67 48.64 -2.99 1.54
N GLU A 68 47.57 -2.99 2.37
CA GLU A 68 47.41 -2.59 3.81
C GLU A 68 48.13 -1.32 4.35
N PRO A 69 47.49 -0.50 5.22
CA PRO A 69 47.43 -0.88 6.64
C PRO A 69 46.14 -0.54 7.42
N ALA A 70 45.95 -1.33 8.47
CA ALA A 70 45.05 -1.13 9.59
C ALA A 70 45.24 0.22 10.32
N VAL A 71 44.12 0.80 10.76
CA VAL A 71 44.10 1.77 11.86
C VAL A 71 43.03 1.34 12.87
N ASP A 72 43.53 0.79 13.97
CA ASP A 72 42.86 0.69 15.26
C ASP A 72 42.74 2.09 15.87
N SER A 73 41.53 2.46 16.29
CA SER A 73 41.31 3.53 17.27
C SER A 73 40.05 3.22 18.06
N ALA A 74 40.24 2.37 19.07
CA ALA A 74 39.43 2.36 20.26
C ALA A 74 39.41 3.74 20.96
N ARG A 75 38.21 4.29 21.13
CA ARG A 75 37.76 5.28 22.15
C ARG A 75 36.30 5.61 21.79
N ASP A 76 35.32 5.67 22.65
CA ASP A 76 35.26 5.68 24.10
C ASP A 76 33.82 5.22 24.41
N ARG A 77 33.65 4.19 25.24
CA ARG A 77 32.35 3.87 25.82
C ARG A 77 32.10 4.89 26.92
N ALA A 78 31.09 5.73 26.74
CA ALA A 78 30.47 6.52 27.80
C ALA A 78 28.98 6.11 27.91
N PRO A 79 28.37 6.32 29.08
CA PRO A 79 27.44 5.37 29.68
C PRO A 79 26.01 5.47 29.13
N VAL A 80 25.41 4.29 29.01
CA VAL A 80 23.97 4.05 29.14
C VAL A 80 23.51 4.67 30.45
N ASP A 81 22.83 5.82 30.38
CA ASP A 81 21.83 6.28 31.34
C ASP A 81 21.15 7.53 30.77
N ALA A 82 19.83 7.62 30.94
CA ALA A 82 18.92 8.68 30.48
C ALA A 82 18.38 8.56 29.04
N ILE A 83 17.65 7.48 28.78
CA ILE A 83 16.38 7.66 28.05
C ILE A 83 15.35 7.97 29.14
N ALA A 84 15.05 9.27 29.29
CA ALA A 84 13.91 9.71 30.07
C ALA A 84 12.67 9.02 29.49
N GLU A 85 11.96 8.30 30.35
CA GLU A 85 10.62 7.80 30.11
C GLU A 85 9.75 8.93 29.57
N LEU A 86 9.50 8.91 28.27
CA LEU A 86 8.33 9.57 27.71
C LEU A 86 7.16 8.66 28.08
N PRO A 87 6.20 9.08 28.92
CA PRO A 87 4.91 8.43 28.95
C PRO A 87 4.22 8.77 27.63
N GLY A 88 4.51 7.98 26.60
CA GLY A 88 3.58 7.82 25.49
C GLY A 88 2.40 7.05 26.04
N GLU A 89 1.41 7.77 26.58
CA GLU A 89 0.05 7.26 26.62
C GLU A 89 -0.30 6.91 25.18
N ALA A 90 -0.12 5.64 24.79
CA ALA A 90 -0.87 5.08 23.69
C ALA A 90 -2.33 5.39 24.01
N PRO A 91 -3.07 6.11 23.15
CA PRO A 91 -4.47 6.39 23.41
C PRO A 91 -5.15 5.06 23.69
N GLY A 92 -5.69 4.92 24.90
CA GLY A 92 -6.37 3.71 25.32
C GLY A 92 -7.47 3.39 24.32
N LEU A 93 -7.28 2.32 23.56
CA LEU A 93 -8.32 1.68 22.76
C LEU A 93 -9.23 0.92 23.73
N ASP A 94 -9.88 1.66 24.62
CA ASP A 94 -10.86 1.10 25.56
C ASP A 94 -12.20 0.97 24.83
N SER A 95 -12.56 -0.28 24.54
CA SER A 95 -13.82 -0.78 23.95
C SER A 95 -13.86 -0.79 22.41
N PRO A 96 -14.48 -1.83 21.80
CA PRO A 96 -14.74 -1.83 20.37
C PRO A 96 -15.57 -0.59 20.05
N ARG A 97 -14.97 0.37 19.35
CA ARG A 97 -15.70 1.51 18.81
C ARG A 97 -16.79 0.92 17.94
N SER A 98 -18.04 1.22 18.23
CA SER A 98 -19.13 0.88 17.32
C SER A 98 -18.87 1.62 16.00
N ILE A 99 -18.51 0.89 14.95
CA ILE A 99 -18.23 1.45 13.63
C ILE A 99 -19.58 1.87 13.01
N ASP A 100 -19.72 3.15 12.68
CA ASP A 100 -20.89 3.64 11.95
C ASP A 100 -20.64 3.53 10.44
N TYR A 101 -21.20 2.48 9.84
CA TYR A 101 -21.07 2.23 8.40
C TYR A 101 -21.94 3.15 7.52
N SER A 102 -22.71 4.05 8.13
CA SER A 102 -23.62 4.95 7.40
C SER A 102 -22.94 6.23 6.92
N ASP A 103 -21.76 6.53 7.44
CA ASP A 103 -21.00 7.75 7.16
C ASP A 103 -19.65 7.39 6.51
N PRO A 104 -19.56 7.42 5.17
CA PRO A 104 -18.33 7.09 4.46
C PRO A 104 -17.15 8.00 4.83
N GLU A 105 -17.38 9.29 5.12
CA GLU A 105 -16.30 10.21 5.49
C GLU A 105 -15.69 9.80 6.84
N ALA A 106 -16.54 9.44 7.81
CA ALA A 106 -16.08 8.94 9.10
C ALA A 106 -15.35 7.59 8.99
N LEU A 107 -15.72 6.74 8.03
CA LEU A 107 -14.99 5.49 7.76
C LEU A 107 -13.61 5.76 7.18
N VAL A 108 -13.48 6.70 6.25
CA VAL A 108 -12.17 7.08 5.69
C VAL A 108 -11.26 7.63 6.79
N ASP A 109 -11.75 8.56 7.61
CA ASP A 109 -10.99 9.10 8.74
C ASP A 109 -10.56 7.99 9.73
N LEU A 110 -11.44 7.00 9.97
CA LEU A 110 -11.12 5.85 10.81
C LEU A 110 -10.03 4.96 10.17
N ILE A 111 -10.13 4.66 8.87
CA ILE A 111 -9.13 3.87 8.14
C ILE A 111 -7.76 4.55 8.21
N ASP A 112 -7.72 5.86 8.00
CA ASP A 112 -6.50 6.67 8.14
C ASP A 112 -5.92 6.55 9.56
N ASP A 113 -6.74 6.74 10.59
CA ASP A 113 -6.33 6.59 11.99
C ASP A 113 -5.77 5.18 12.29
N LEU A 114 -6.40 4.13 11.77
CA LEU A 114 -5.97 2.74 11.93
C LEU A 114 -4.63 2.48 11.21
N SER A 115 -4.43 3.04 10.02
CA SER A 115 -3.17 2.93 9.27
C SER A 115 -2.00 3.59 9.99
N VAL A 116 -2.26 4.69 10.72
CA VAL A 116 -1.25 5.40 11.51
C VAL A 116 -0.99 4.68 12.83
N ALA A 117 -2.02 4.15 13.48
CA ALA A 117 -1.89 3.43 14.74
C ALA A 117 -1.17 2.09 14.56
N GLY A 118 -1.49 1.37 13.48
CA GLY A 118 -0.94 0.05 13.17
C GLY A 118 -1.23 -1.00 14.24
N GLY A 119 -0.53 -2.14 14.13
CA GLY A 119 -0.65 -3.24 15.08
C GLY A 119 -1.86 -4.16 14.88
N PRO A 120 -1.93 -5.25 15.68
CA PRO A 120 -2.91 -6.32 15.46
C PRO A 120 -4.37 -5.88 15.63
N GLU A 121 -4.64 -4.94 16.53
CA GLU A 121 -6.00 -4.42 16.75
C GLU A 121 -6.47 -3.56 15.57
N SER A 122 -5.56 -2.79 14.96
CA SER A 122 -5.88 -2.01 13.76
C SER A 122 -6.15 -2.94 12.57
N MET A 123 -5.33 -3.98 12.39
CA MET A 123 -5.57 -5.00 11.36
C MET A 123 -6.92 -5.71 11.54
N ALA A 124 -7.29 -6.05 12.79
CA ALA A 124 -8.58 -6.66 13.07
C ALA A 124 -9.76 -5.75 12.72
N GLN A 125 -9.65 -4.44 12.98
CA GLN A 125 -10.68 -3.47 12.61
C GLN A 125 -10.74 -3.25 11.09
N LEU A 126 -9.59 -3.15 10.41
CA LEU A 126 -9.54 -3.07 8.94
C LEU A 126 -10.23 -4.29 8.31
N GLU A 127 -9.96 -5.49 8.82
CA GLU A 127 -10.65 -6.71 8.41
C GLU A 127 -12.17 -6.67 8.61
N GLU A 128 -12.65 -6.10 9.72
CA GLU A 128 -14.08 -5.93 10.00
C GLU A 128 -14.73 -4.92 9.04
N ILE A 129 -14.03 -3.83 8.73
CA ILE A 129 -14.47 -2.83 7.76
C ILE A 129 -14.55 -3.44 6.37
N LEU A 130 -13.51 -4.16 5.92
CA LEU A 130 -13.52 -4.89 4.65
C LEU A 130 -14.72 -5.84 4.54
N ALA A 131 -15.05 -6.55 5.62
CA ALA A 131 -16.15 -7.52 5.60
C ALA A 131 -17.55 -6.87 5.59
N THR A 132 -17.68 -5.63 6.05
CA THR A 132 -18.99 -5.04 6.41
C THR A 132 -19.34 -3.78 5.62
N ALA A 133 -18.34 -3.02 5.16
CA ALA A 133 -18.55 -1.77 4.45
C ALA A 133 -19.31 -2.03 3.13
N PRO A 134 -20.47 -1.37 2.90
CA PRO A 134 -21.26 -1.61 1.69
C PRO A 134 -20.60 -1.01 0.45
N ASP A 135 -19.86 0.08 0.62
CA ASP A 135 -19.18 0.81 -0.45
C ASP A 135 -17.88 0.10 -0.83
N GLU A 136 -17.67 -0.13 -2.12
CA GLU A 136 -16.45 -0.74 -2.64
C GLU A 136 -15.24 0.19 -2.54
N GLU A 137 -15.43 1.51 -2.63
CA GLU A 137 -14.34 2.48 -2.48
C GLU A 137 -13.75 2.41 -1.06
N ILE A 138 -14.61 2.30 -0.04
CA ILE A 138 -14.17 2.11 1.35
C ILE A 138 -13.41 0.78 1.52
N ARG A 139 -13.86 -0.29 0.85
CA ARG A 139 -13.16 -1.58 0.90
C ARG A 139 -11.80 -1.53 0.20
N MET A 140 -11.65 -0.73 -0.86
CA MET A 140 -10.35 -0.47 -1.48
C MET A 140 -9.45 0.39 -0.59
N ASP A 141 -9.97 1.43 0.08
CA ASP A 141 -9.21 2.23 1.04
C ASP A 141 -8.64 1.36 2.18
N VAL A 142 -9.36 0.31 2.59
CA VAL A 142 -8.84 -0.68 3.54
C VAL A 142 -7.64 -1.47 2.99
N ILE A 143 -7.65 -1.83 1.70
CA ILE A 143 -6.53 -2.53 1.06
C ILE A 143 -5.31 -1.59 0.98
N ASP A 144 -5.52 -0.32 0.63
CA ASP A 144 -4.48 0.72 0.62
C ASP A 144 -3.85 0.89 2.02
N ALA A 145 -4.68 0.94 3.06
CA ALA A 145 -4.21 1.00 4.44
C ALA A 145 -3.43 -0.25 4.84
N ALA A 146 -3.84 -1.44 4.38
CA ALA A 146 -3.09 -2.68 4.61
C ALA A 146 -1.73 -2.65 3.91
N ALA A 147 -1.66 -2.16 2.67
CA ALA A 147 -0.40 -1.98 1.94
C ALA A 147 0.58 -1.09 2.71
N PHE A 148 0.09 -0.03 3.35
CA PHE A 148 0.92 0.83 4.19
C PHE A 148 1.47 0.11 5.44
N LEU A 149 0.75 -0.87 5.97
CA LEU A 149 1.12 -1.65 7.16
C LEU A 149 1.93 -2.91 6.86
N ALA A 150 2.09 -3.26 5.58
CA ALA A 150 2.70 -4.49 5.07
C ALA A 150 4.09 -4.82 5.62
N ASP A 151 4.91 -3.79 5.87
CA ASP A 151 6.28 -3.97 6.38
C ASP A 151 6.31 -4.47 7.84
N GLU A 152 5.23 -4.22 8.59
CA GLU A 152 5.17 -4.45 10.04
C GLU A 152 4.10 -5.48 10.44
N GLN A 153 3.13 -5.74 9.58
CA GLN A 153 1.97 -6.60 9.85
C GLN A 153 1.79 -7.66 8.76
N ASP A 154 1.24 -8.81 9.14
CA ASP A 154 0.80 -9.81 8.19
C ASP A 154 -0.54 -9.39 7.57
N VAL A 155 -0.52 -9.05 6.28
CA VAL A 155 -1.70 -8.63 5.51
C VAL A 155 -2.33 -9.78 4.73
N SER A 156 -1.72 -10.97 4.71
CA SER A 156 -2.15 -12.10 3.88
C SER A 156 -3.59 -12.52 4.17
N THR A 157 -4.02 -12.45 5.42
CA THR A 157 -5.40 -12.80 5.84
C THR A 157 -6.42 -11.80 5.31
N LEU A 158 -6.10 -10.51 5.31
CA LEU A 158 -6.96 -9.45 4.77
C LEU A 158 -7.09 -9.60 3.26
N LEU A 159 -5.96 -9.79 2.55
CA LEU A 159 -5.96 -9.95 1.09
C LEU A 159 -6.65 -11.24 0.65
N ALA A 160 -6.49 -12.33 1.39
CA ALA A 160 -7.22 -13.58 1.14
C ALA A 160 -8.75 -13.37 1.17
N ARG A 161 -9.26 -12.48 2.04
CA ARG A 161 -10.69 -12.13 2.04
C ARG A 161 -11.05 -11.22 0.86
N ALA A 162 -10.22 -10.22 0.57
CA ALA A 162 -10.48 -9.26 -0.49
C ALA A 162 -10.48 -9.89 -1.90
N ILE A 163 -9.69 -10.94 -2.13
CA ILE A 163 -9.70 -11.67 -3.42
C ILE A 163 -11.05 -12.38 -3.66
N ASP A 164 -11.83 -12.69 -2.62
CA ASP A 164 -13.19 -13.25 -2.75
C ASP A 164 -14.29 -12.15 -2.63
N ASP A 165 -13.93 -10.87 -2.65
CA ASP A 165 -14.89 -9.75 -2.55
C ASP A 165 -15.91 -9.80 -3.70
N PRO A 166 -17.19 -9.44 -3.49
CA PRO A 166 -18.17 -9.36 -4.57
C PRO A 166 -17.81 -8.34 -5.67
N SER A 167 -17.11 -7.25 -5.34
CA SER A 167 -16.69 -6.23 -6.31
C SER A 167 -15.46 -6.69 -7.09
N PRO A 168 -15.50 -6.66 -8.43
CA PRO A 168 -14.30 -6.89 -9.25
C PRO A 168 -13.15 -5.94 -8.93
N LEU A 169 -13.44 -4.67 -8.58
CA LEU A 169 -12.42 -3.67 -8.30
C LEU A 169 -11.62 -4.03 -7.03
N VAL A 170 -12.32 -4.45 -5.98
CA VAL A 170 -11.68 -4.90 -4.73
C VAL A 170 -10.82 -6.15 -4.98
N ARG A 171 -11.28 -7.08 -5.83
CA ARG A 171 -10.51 -8.27 -6.19
C ARG A 171 -9.25 -7.94 -6.98
N ILE A 172 -9.34 -6.98 -7.91
CA ILE A 172 -8.20 -6.48 -8.70
C ILE A 172 -7.14 -5.92 -7.76
N GLU A 173 -7.52 -4.97 -6.90
CA GLU A 173 -6.59 -4.31 -5.97
C GLU A 173 -5.91 -5.32 -5.04
N ALA A 174 -6.67 -6.29 -4.53
CA ALA A 174 -6.12 -7.33 -3.66
C ALA A 174 -5.16 -8.28 -4.39
N ALA A 175 -5.43 -8.62 -5.65
CA ALA A 175 -4.59 -9.48 -6.44
C ALA A 175 -3.28 -8.80 -6.86
N ASP A 176 -3.37 -7.53 -7.28
CA ASP A 176 -2.20 -6.71 -7.61
C ASP A 176 -1.28 -6.56 -6.40
N LEU A 177 -1.83 -6.16 -5.24
CA LEU A 177 -1.03 -6.00 -4.03
C LEU A 177 -0.41 -7.34 -3.57
N ALA A 178 -1.13 -8.44 -3.68
CA ALA A 178 -0.59 -9.76 -3.34
C ALA A 178 0.61 -10.14 -4.22
N ALA A 179 0.55 -9.84 -5.52
CA ALA A 179 1.66 -10.07 -6.46
C ALA A 179 2.86 -9.15 -6.16
N GLU A 180 2.60 -7.85 -5.95
CA GLU A 180 3.64 -6.86 -5.61
C GLU A 180 4.40 -7.25 -4.33
N MET A 181 3.66 -7.72 -3.33
CA MET A 181 4.22 -8.17 -2.05
C MET A 181 4.78 -9.59 -2.08
N SER A 182 4.70 -10.29 -3.22
CA SER A 182 5.18 -11.67 -3.37
C SER A 182 4.55 -12.65 -2.37
N LEU A 183 3.26 -12.49 -2.07
CA LEU A 183 2.53 -13.31 -1.09
C LEU A 183 2.12 -14.67 -1.66
N VAL A 184 3.11 -15.56 -1.83
CA VAL A 184 2.93 -16.89 -2.42
C VAL A 184 1.87 -17.73 -1.66
N GLU A 185 1.66 -17.49 -0.37
CA GLU A 185 0.66 -18.18 0.43
C GLU A 185 -0.79 -17.96 -0.04
N VAL A 186 -1.09 -16.85 -0.74
CA VAL A 186 -2.44 -16.60 -1.29
C VAL A 186 -2.64 -17.19 -2.69
N LEU A 187 -1.58 -17.70 -3.33
CA LEU A 187 -1.62 -18.27 -4.68
C LEU A 187 -2.73 -19.34 -4.87
N PRO A 188 -2.95 -20.30 -3.94
CA PRO A 188 -4.05 -21.26 -4.10
C PRO A 188 -5.44 -20.61 -4.14
N LEU A 189 -5.61 -19.44 -3.52
CA LEU A 189 -6.87 -18.70 -3.52
C LEU A 189 -7.04 -17.91 -4.82
N LEU A 190 -5.99 -17.22 -5.28
CA LEU A 190 -5.96 -16.54 -6.58
C LEU A 190 -6.32 -17.49 -7.73
N ARG A 191 -5.71 -18.69 -7.79
CA ARG A 191 -6.03 -19.71 -8.80
C ARG A 191 -7.51 -20.11 -8.79
N ARG A 192 -8.09 -20.30 -7.59
CA ARG A 192 -9.51 -20.67 -7.48
C ARG A 192 -10.41 -19.55 -7.95
N ARG A 193 -10.09 -18.31 -7.59
CA ARG A 193 -10.87 -17.13 -7.98
C ARG A 193 -10.77 -16.89 -9.49
N ALA A 194 -9.57 -16.91 -10.06
CA ALA A 194 -9.32 -16.78 -11.50
C ALA A 194 -10.09 -17.81 -12.33
N ALA A 195 -10.19 -19.06 -11.86
CA ALA A 195 -10.90 -20.12 -12.58
C ALA A 195 -12.42 -19.90 -12.74
N VAL A 196 -13.01 -19.01 -11.93
CA VAL A 196 -14.46 -18.72 -11.91
C VAL A 196 -14.76 -17.24 -12.10
N GLU A 197 -13.76 -16.44 -12.42
CA GLU A 197 -13.94 -15.00 -12.63
C GLU A 197 -14.74 -14.75 -13.91
N SER A 198 -15.66 -13.80 -13.83
CA SER A 198 -16.55 -13.44 -14.93
C SER A 198 -16.34 -12.03 -15.42
N ASP A 199 -15.78 -11.16 -14.58
CA ASP A 199 -15.38 -9.83 -14.97
C ASP A 199 -14.07 -9.91 -15.79
N PRO A 200 -14.05 -9.43 -17.05
CA PRO A 200 -12.88 -9.58 -17.91
C PRO A 200 -11.63 -8.85 -17.41
N GLU A 201 -11.79 -7.72 -16.71
CA GLU A 201 -10.66 -6.93 -16.21
C GLU A 201 -10.06 -7.62 -14.98
N ALA A 202 -10.89 -8.05 -14.05
CA ALA A 202 -10.46 -8.83 -12.89
C ALA A 202 -9.82 -10.16 -13.31
N GLN A 203 -10.33 -10.82 -14.36
CA GLN A 203 -9.72 -12.06 -14.86
C GLN A 203 -8.28 -11.84 -15.30
N ILE A 204 -8.01 -10.77 -16.06
CA ILE A 204 -6.66 -10.47 -16.57
C ILE A 204 -5.69 -10.26 -15.40
N VAL A 205 -6.09 -9.46 -14.41
CA VAL A 205 -5.24 -9.15 -13.25
C VAL A 205 -5.01 -10.38 -12.38
N LEU A 206 -6.05 -11.17 -12.12
CA LEU A 206 -5.93 -12.42 -11.35
C LEU A 206 -5.01 -13.43 -12.05
N ASP A 207 -5.12 -13.59 -13.37
CA ASP A 207 -4.23 -14.47 -14.13
C ASP A 207 -2.77 -13.97 -14.09
N GLN A 208 -2.55 -12.66 -14.21
CA GLN A 208 -1.22 -12.05 -14.09
C GLN A 208 -0.61 -12.25 -12.71
N ALA A 209 -1.38 -12.02 -11.64
CA ALA A 209 -0.94 -12.24 -10.27
C ALA A 209 -0.60 -13.72 -10.02
N VAL A 210 -1.38 -14.65 -10.57
CA VAL A 210 -1.07 -16.09 -10.53
C VAL A 210 0.25 -16.39 -11.22
N ASP A 211 0.43 -15.95 -12.47
CA ASP A 211 1.65 -16.20 -13.23
C ASP A 211 2.90 -15.62 -12.53
N GLU A 212 2.79 -14.41 -11.96
CA GLU A 212 3.87 -13.75 -11.23
C GLU A 212 4.26 -14.50 -9.96
N LEU A 213 3.28 -14.86 -9.12
CA LEU A 213 3.54 -15.59 -7.88
C LEU A 213 3.99 -17.04 -8.14
N GLU A 214 3.51 -17.70 -9.19
CA GLU A 214 4.01 -19.01 -9.62
C GLU A 214 5.49 -18.95 -9.98
N TRP A 215 5.88 -17.93 -10.74
CA TRP A 215 7.28 -17.74 -11.08
C TRP A 215 8.14 -17.53 -9.83
N GLN A 216 7.63 -16.81 -8.84
CA GLN A 216 8.33 -16.55 -7.58
C GLN A 216 8.44 -17.80 -6.68
N ASP A 217 7.41 -18.64 -6.60
CA ASP A 217 7.41 -19.91 -5.83
C ASP A 217 8.45 -20.92 -6.37
N GLU A 218 8.67 -20.91 -7.69
CA GLU A 218 9.65 -21.78 -8.35
C GLU A 218 11.11 -21.33 -8.16
N LEU A 219 11.35 -20.09 -7.71
CA LEU A 219 12.70 -19.60 -7.51
C LEU A 219 13.32 -20.25 -6.26
N PRO A 220 14.51 -20.87 -6.37
CA PRO A 220 15.18 -21.42 -5.21
C PRO A 220 15.50 -20.29 -4.22
N VAL A 221 15.00 -20.41 -2.99
CA VAL A 221 15.30 -19.51 -1.87
C VAL A 221 16.83 -19.41 -1.75
N ARG A 222 17.37 -18.22 -2.00
CA ARG A 222 18.82 -17.95 -1.99
C ARG A 222 19.37 -17.83 -0.58
#